data_AF-A0A6G1IT96-F1
#
_entry.id   AF-A0A6G1IT96-F1
#
_cell.length_a   1.000
_cell.length_b   1.000
_cell.length_c   1.000
_cell.angle_alpha   90.00
_cell.angle_beta   90.00
_cell.angle_gamma   90.00
#
_symmetry.space_group_name_H-M   'P 1'
#
loop_
_entity.id
_entity.type
_entity.pdbx_description
1 polymer ?
#
loop_
_entity_poly.entity_id
_entity_poly.type
_entity_poly.pdbx_seq_one_letter_code
_entity_poly.pdbx_strand_id
1 'polypeptide(L)'
;MVCGRNATRAWNRPKTARIRAGAKVGFAPGEPMLPADDYDTPRIYHQGIASAWLSKSPVDDLNTYRGDGDWFKIMSVLEPTEQSIDWALPENKKHQWNFTIPATTPPGKYLLRFEHIYPNPGPLGAQFYPNCAHVEIFNERTNVGQPGPLVKIPGVYVWGQPGE
;
A
#
# COMPACT_ATOMS: atom_id res chain seq x y z
N MET A 1 12.10 0.48 -2.16
CA MET A 1 10.83 -0.03 -2.72
C MET A 1 9.88 -0.62 -1.69
N VAL A 2 10.32 -1.01 -0.48
CA VAL A 2 9.41 -1.62 0.52
C VAL A 2 8.32 -0.63 0.96
N CYS A 3 8.68 0.47 1.64
CA CYS A 3 7.72 1.40 2.25
C CYS A 3 7.88 2.87 1.80
N GLY A 4 8.62 3.12 0.72
CA GLY A 4 9.01 4.45 0.27
C GLY A 4 10.51 4.75 0.46
N ARG A 5 10.99 5.88 -0.06
CA ARG A 5 12.41 6.29 0.06
C ARG A 5 12.70 6.65 1.51
N ASN A 6 13.73 6.04 2.09
CA ASN A 6 14.14 6.19 3.50
C ASN A 6 13.06 5.83 4.56
N ALA A 7 11.91 5.28 4.16
CA ALA A 7 10.79 4.97 5.04
C ALA A 7 10.82 3.53 5.60
N THR A 8 11.93 2.80 5.43
CA THR A 8 12.15 1.49 6.09
C THR A 8 12.70 1.62 7.51
N ARG A 9 13.03 2.86 7.91
CA ARG A 9 13.27 3.26 9.29
C ARG A 9 12.24 4.34 9.58
N ALA A 10 11.41 4.12 10.58
CA ALA A 10 10.41 5.10 10.94
C ALA A 10 11.11 6.36 11.49
N TRP A 11 10.85 7.52 10.90
CA TRP A 11 11.39 8.80 11.36
C TRP A 11 10.76 9.23 12.70
N ASN A 12 9.53 8.79 12.95
CA ASN A 12 8.79 8.86 14.20
C ASN A 12 8.48 7.43 14.71
N ARG A 13 7.91 7.26 15.91
CA ARG A 13 7.32 5.98 16.33
C ARG A 13 5.88 5.89 15.79
N PRO A 14 5.62 5.18 14.68
CA PRO A 14 4.29 5.15 14.10
C PRO A 14 3.34 4.41 15.04
N LYS A 15 2.12 4.92 15.16
CA LYS A 15 1.06 4.20 15.88
C LYS A 15 0.66 2.96 15.08
N THR A 16 0.22 1.93 15.80
CA THR A 16 -0.34 0.71 15.21
C THR A 16 -1.85 0.82 15.17
N ALA A 17 -2.45 0.73 13.97
CA ALA A 17 -3.90 0.70 13.81
C ALA A 17 -4.43 -0.72 14.06
N ARG A 18 -5.48 -0.86 14.86
CA ARG A 18 -6.14 -2.16 15.10
C ARG A 18 -7.27 -2.33 14.09
N ILE A 19 -7.24 -3.41 13.31
CA ILE A 19 -8.13 -3.61 12.17
C ILE A 19 -8.75 -5.01 12.22
N ARG A 20 -10.08 -5.08 12.10
CA ARG A 20 -10.79 -6.35 11.99
C ARG A 20 -10.54 -6.96 10.62
N ALA A 21 -10.22 -8.25 10.54
CA ALA A 21 -10.22 -8.95 9.25
C ALA A 21 -11.60 -8.82 8.57
N GLY A 22 -11.63 -8.48 7.27
CA GLY A 22 -12.85 -8.14 6.53
C GLY A 22 -13.20 -6.64 6.53
N ALA A 23 -12.50 -5.80 7.29
CA ALA A 23 -12.75 -4.36 7.28
C ALA A 23 -12.25 -3.70 5.99
N LYS A 24 -12.99 -2.67 5.56
CA LYS A 24 -12.55 -1.73 4.52
C LYS A 24 -11.59 -0.70 5.12
N VAL A 25 -10.47 -0.47 4.45
CA VAL A 25 -9.42 0.48 4.82
C VAL A 25 -9.05 1.31 3.59
N GLY A 26 -8.33 2.41 3.79
CA GLY A 26 -7.86 3.22 2.67
C GLY A 26 -6.49 3.85 2.90
N PHE A 27 -5.81 4.14 1.79
CA PHE A 27 -4.61 4.94 1.74
C PHE A 27 -4.91 6.23 0.97
N ALA A 28 -4.50 7.35 1.54
CA ALA A 28 -4.64 8.68 0.97
C ALA A 28 -3.26 9.37 0.97
N PRO A 29 -2.98 10.25 -0.01
CA PRO A 29 -1.85 11.16 0.10
C PRO A 29 -2.12 12.14 1.24
N GLY A 30 -1.10 12.43 2.03
CA GLY A 30 -1.14 13.48 3.07
C GLY A 30 -0.41 14.72 2.58
N GLU A 31 -0.81 15.90 3.08
CA GLU A 31 -0.06 17.13 2.87
C GLU A 31 1.25 17.10 3.68
N PRO A 32 2.38 17.59 3.15
CA PRO A 32 3.33 18.24 4.01
C PRO A 32 2.68 19.54 4.50
N MET A 33 2.47 19.71 5.80
CA MET A 33 2.10 21.03 6.36
C MET A 33 3.17 22.05 5.97
N LEU A 34 2.98 22.74 4.85
CA LEU A 34 3.78 23.90 4.45
C LEU A 34 2.97 25.15 4.80
N PRO A 35 3.55 26.14 5.49
CA PRO A 35 2.78 27.26 6.06
C PRO A 35 2.19 28.25 5.04
N ALA A 36 2.12 27.94 3.75
CA ALA A 36 2.03 28.99 2.73
C ALA A 36 1.24 28.68 1.43
N ASP A 37 0.50 27.59 1.29
CA ASP A 37 -0.37 27.43 0.11
C ASP A 37 -1.86 27.26 0.46
N ASP A 38 -2.61 28.30 0.14
CA ASP A 38 -4.05 28.26 -0.01
C ASP A 38 -4.31 27.45 -1.32
N TYR A 39 -4.89 26.24 -1.22
CA TYR A 39 -5.43 25.40 -2.31
C TYR A 39 -4.53 24.39 -3.10
N ASP A 40 -3.83 23.44 -2.47
CA ASP A 40 -3.62 22.14 -3.16
C ASP A 40 -4.03 20.96 -2.27
N THR A 41 -5.27 20.48 -2.47
CA THR A 41 -5.74 19.26 -1.82
C THR A 41 -4.87 18.07 -2.28
N PRO A 42 -4.32 17.26 -1.36
CA PRO A 42 -3.43 16.18 -1.71
C PRO A 42 -4.19 15.18 -2.58
N ARG A 43 -3.60 14.84 -3.72
CA ARG A 43 -4.27 14.07 -4.76
C ARG A 43 -3.31 13.11 -5.45
N ILE A 44 -3.86 12.00 -5.89
CA ILE A 44 -3.19 11.17 -6.88
C ILE A 44 -3.49 11.81 -8.24
N TYR A 45 -2.48 11.94 -9.10
CA TYR A 45 -2.62 12.66 -10.38
C TYR A 45 -2.08 11.87 -11.58
N HIS A 46 -1.20 10.90 -11.35
CA HIS A 46 -0.77 9.99 -12.40
C HIS A 46 -1.76 8.86 -12.56
N GLN A 47 -2.17 8.59 -13.80
CA GLN A 47 -2.76 7.31 -14.15
C GLN A 47 -1.83 6.16 -13.78
N GLY A 48 -2.39 5.04 -13.36
CA GLY A 48 -1.56 3.93 -12.94
C GLY A 48 -2.33 2.76 -12.38
N ILE A 49 -1.57 1.70 -12.15
CA ILE A 49 -2.02 0.48 -11.49
C ILE A 49 -1.80 0.61 -9.99
N ALA A 50 -2.56 -0.14 -9.20
CA ALA A 50 -2.45 -0.10 -7.75
C ALA A 50 -2.42 -1.50 -7.15
N SER A 51 -1.69 -1.65 -6.05
CA SER A 51 -1.67 -2.89 -5.28
C SER A 51 -1.58 -2.63 -3.78
N ALA A 52 -2.12 -3.56 -3.00
CA ALA A 52 -1.95 -3.58 -1.55
C ALA A 52 -1.45 -4.94 -1.09
N TRP A 53 -0.62 -4.94 -0.05
CA TRP A 53 0.11 -6.10 0.44
C TRP A 53 0.16 -6.12 1.96
N LEU A 54 0.20 -7.31 2.53
CA LEU A 54 0.47 -7.52 3.94
C LEU A 54 1.76 -8.31 4.11
N SER A 55 2.53 -7.96 5.13
CA SER A 55 3.67 -8.76 5.58
C SER A 55 3.61 -8.93 7.09
N LYS A 56 3.54 -10.19 7.53
CA LYS A 56 3.47 -10.51 8.96
C LYS A 56 4.81 -10.22 9.61
N SER A 57 4.79 -9.47 10.70
CA SER A 57 5.99 -9.21 11.48
C SER A 57 6.43 -10.47 12.22
N PRO A 58 7.71 -10.86 12.13
CA PRO A 58 8.27 -11.94 12.97
C PRO A 58 8.55 -11.49 14.40
N VAL A 59 8.42 -10.19 14.69
CA VAL A 59 8.69 -9.56 15.99
C VAL A 59 7.49 -8.75 16.48
N ASP A 60 7.39 -8.55 17.78
CA ASP A 60 6.29 -7.79 18.37
C ASP A 60 6.38 -6.28 18.14
N ASP A 61 7.59 -5.73 18.10
CA ASP A 61 7.79 -4.30 17.88
C ASP A 61 7.86 -3.98 16.39
N LEU A 62 6.74 -3.52 15.84
CA LEU A 62 6.65 -3.08 14.43
C LEU A 62 7.61 -1.93 14.10
N ASN A 63 8.09 -1.15 15.08
CA ASN A 63 9.10 -0.12 14.83
C ASN A 63 10.46 -0.70 14.41
N THR A 64 10.71 -1.96 14.73
CA THR A 64 11.95 -2.67 14.37
C THR A 64 11.79 -3.52 13.10
N TYR A 65 10.57 -3.75 12.65
CA TYR A 65 10.31 -4.59 11.48
C TYR A 65 10.47 -3.78 10.19
N ARG A 66 11.43 -4.18 9.34
CA ARG A 66 11.81 -3.43 8.13
C ARG A 66 11.10 -3.89 6.85
N GLY A 67 10.26 -4.93 6.95
CA GLY A 67 9.56 -5.50 5.81
C GLY A 67 10.42 -6.45 4.95
N ASP A 68 11.45 -7.05 5.55
CA ASP A 68 12.33 -8.08 4.97
C ASP A 68 11.73 -9.50 4.99
N GLY A 69 10.59 -9.68 5.65
CA GLY A 69 9.81 -10.91 5.62
C GLY A 69 9.06 -11.11 4.30
N ASP A 70 8.13 -12.07 4.32
CA ASP A 70 7.32 -12.42 3.15
C ASP A 70 6.11 -11.48 3.01
N TRP A 71 5.77 -11.16 1.77
CA TRP A 71 4.62 -10.33 1.42
C TRP A 71 3.59 -11.16 0.66
N PHE A 72 2.31 -10.92 0.92
CA PHE A 72 1.20 -11.45 0.13
C PHE A 72 0.30 -10.31 -0.35
N LYS A 73 -0.12 -10.39 -1.61
CA LYS A 73 -0.97 -9.38 -2.25
C LYS A 73 -2.41 -9.55 -1.74
N ILE A 74 -3.07 -8.45 -1.37
CA ILE A 74 -4.48 -8.42 -0.96
C ILE A 74 -5.36 -7.59 -1.89
N MET A 75 -4.75 -6.80 -2.79
CA MET A 75 -5.43 -6.07 -3.85
C MET A 75 -4.51 -5.95 -5.06
N SER A 76 -5.06 -6.10 -6.26
CA SER A 76 -4.43 -5.78 -7.55
C SER A 76 -5.43 -5.03 -8.41
N VAL A 77 -5.03 -3.90 -8.97
CA VAL A 77 -5.84 -3.11 -9.90
C VAL A 77 -4.97 -2.78 -11.11
N LEU A 78 -5.25 -3.43 -12.24
CA LEU A 78 -4.49 -3.30 -13.48
C LEU A 78 -5.20 -2.49 -14.55
N GLU A 79 -6.52 -2.44 -14.46
CA GLU A 79 -7.41 -1.72 -15.37
C GLU A 79 -8.09 -0.57 -14.61
N PRO A 80 -8.56 0.47 -15.32
CA PRO A 80 -9.35 1.52 -14.71
C PRO A 80 -10.58 0.98 -13.96
N THR A 81 -10.75 1.42 -12.72
CA THR A 81 -11.91 1.13 -11.87
C THR A 81 -12.65 2.42 -11.54
N GLU A 82 -13.80 2.32 -10.86
CA GLU A 82 -14.46 3.48 -10.26
C GLU A 82 -13.52 4.30 -9.37
N GLN A 83 -12.54 3.66 -8.71
CA GLN A 83 -11.55 4.32 -7.85
C GLN A 83 -10.42 5.00 -8.63
N SER A 84 -10.43 4.90 -9.97
CA SER A 84 -9.39 5.41 -10.85
C SER A 84 -9.95 5.87 -12.22
N ILE A 85 -11.22 6.33 -12.26
CA ILE A 85 -11.87 6.81 -13.49
C ILE A 85 -11.08 8.02 -14.01
N ASP A 86 -10.68 7.91 -15.26
CA ASP A 86 -10.04 8.91 -16.12
C ASP A 86 -9.28 10.04 -15.41
N TRP A 87 -8.02 9.77 -15.07
CA TRP A 87 -7.08 10.73 -14.51
C TRP A 87 -6.74 11.90 -15.45
N ALA A 88 -7.17 11.86 -16.73
CA ALA A 88 -6.96 12.96 -17.67
C ALA A 88 -7.85 14.18 -17.35
N LEU A 89 -8.92 13.98 -16.58
CA LEU A 89 -9.88 15.01 -16.23
C LEU A 89 -9.63 15.54 -14.79
N PRO A 90 -9.46 16.86 -14.59
CA PRO A 90 -9.23 17.45 -13.27
C PRO A 90 -10.28 17.11 -12.21
N GLU A 91 -11.53 16.91 -12.61
CA GLU A 91 -12.67 16.57 -11.75
C GLU A 91 -12.58 15.15 -11.16
N ASN A 92 -11.76 14.28 -11.75
CA ASN A 92 -11.61 12.88 -11.34
C ASN A 92 -10.43 12.62 -10.40
N LYS A 93 -9.78 13.69 -9.91
CA LYS A 93 -8.64 13.61 -8.98
C LYS A 93 -9.08 12.91 -7.69
N LYS A 94 -8.72 11.63 -7.56
CA LYS A 94 -9.01 10.81 -6.39
C LYS A 94 -8.07 11.17 -5.23
N HIS A 95 -8.64 11.27 -4.05
CA HIS A 95 -7.90 11.50 -2.81
C HIS A 95 -7.55 10.22 -2.05
N GLN A 96 -8.02 9.04 -2.48
CA GLN A 96 -7.73 7.79 -1.76
C GLN A 96 -8.01 6.53 -2.57
N TRP A 97 -7.28 5.47 -2.25
CA TRP A 97 -7.58 4.09 -2.63
C TRP A 97 -8.18 3.36 -1.44
N ASN A 98 -9.32 2.71 -1.64
CA ASN A 98 -9.94 1.86 -0.64
C ASN A 98 -9.89 0.39 -1.05
N PHE A 99 -9.67 -0.47 -0.07
CA PHE A 99 -9.64 -1.91 -0.24
C PHE A 99 -10.02 -2.62 1.05
N THR A 100 -10.24 -3.92 0.97
CA THR A 100 -10.69 -4.73 2.11
C THR A 100 -9.56 -5.63 2.57
N ILE A 101 -9.32 -5.68 3.88
CA ILE A 101 -8.47 -6.73 4.46
C ILE A 101 -9.21 -8.06 4.31
N PRO A 102 -8.62 -9.12 3.70
CA PRO A 102 -9.32 -10.38 3.51
C PRO A 102 -9.87 -10.93 4.83
N ALA A 103 -11.12 -11.39 4.85
CA ALA A 103 -11.77 -11.87 6.07
C ALA A 103 -11.10 -13.11 6.69
N THR A 104 -10.31 -13.84 5.90
CA THR A 104 -9.52 -15.00 6.31
C THR A 104 -8.10 -14.64 6.75
N THR A 105 -7.71 -13.35 6.77
CA THR A 105 -6.37 -12.93 7.19
C THR A 105 -6.10 -13.39 8.63
N PRO A 106 -5.00 -14.12 8.90
CA PRO A 106 -4.65 -14.52 10.26
C PRO A 106 -4.44 -13.32 11.19
N PRO A 107 -4.75 -13.44 12.49
CA PRO A 107 -4.47 -12.39 13.44
C PRO A 107 -2.95 -12.19 13.62
N GLY A 108 -2.54 -10.97 13.95
CA GLY A 108 -1.16 -10.62 14.24
C GLY A 108 -0.79 -9.20 13.83
N LYS A 109 0.49 -8.87 13.99
CA LYS A 109 1.06 -7.58 13.59
C LYS A 109 1.62 -7.65 12.18
N TYR A 110 1.32 -6.65 11.37
CA TYR A 110 1.70 -6.59 9.97
C TYR A 110 2.21 -5.21 9.59
N LEU A 111 3.08 -5.16 8.58
CA LEU A 111 3.14 -4.00 7.70
C LEU A 111 2.06 -4.13 6.64
N LEU A 112 1.22 -3.12 6.52
CA LEU A 112 0.28 -2.94 5.42
C LEU A 112 0.89 -1.98 4.42
N ARG A 113 1.21 -2.47 3.23
CA ARG A 113 1.80 -1.68 2.14
C ARG A 113 0.74 -1.38 1.10
N PHE A 114 0.63 -0.13 0.71
CA PHE A 114 -0.09 0.28 -0.50
C PHE A 114 0.92 0.86 -1.49
N GLU A 115 0.69 0.62 -2.77
CA GLU A 115 1.50 1.17 -3.84
C GLU A 115 0.64 1.55 -5.05
N HIS A 116 0.88 2.76 -5.55
CA HIS A 116 0.43 3.22 -6.86
C HIS A 116 1.63 3.23 -7.80
N ILE A 117 1.47 2.75 -9.03
CA ILE A 117 2.54 2.68 -10.02
C ILE A 117 2.08 3.39 -11.28
N TYR A 118 2.80 4.44 -11.67
CA TYR A 118 2.67 5.04 -12.99
C TYR A 118 3.60 4.29 -13.95
N PRO A 119 3.09 3.54 -14.95
CA PRO A 119 3.93 2.69 -15.78
C PRO A 119 4.93 3.43 -16.67
N ASN A 120 4.72 4.75 -16.89
CA ASN A 120 5.51 5.67 -17.72
C ASN A 120 6.33 4.98 -18.84
N PRO A 121 5.83 4.94 -20.09
CA PRO A 121 6.51 4.26 -21.20
C PRO A 121 7.79 4.98 -21.68
N GLY A 122 8.13 6.14 -21.10
CA GLY A 122 9.33 6.89 -21.44
C GLY A 122 10.64 6.27 -20.88
N PRO A 123 11.80 6.84 -21.24
CA PRO A 123 13.12 6.31 -20.86
C PRO A 123 13.39 6.32 -19.35
N LEU A 124 12.58 7.04 -18.57
CA LEU A 124 12.67 7.10 -17.11
C LEU A 124 12.11 5.85 -16.41
N GLY A 125 11.31 5.04 -17.12
CA GLY A 125 10.65 3.85 -16.60
C GLY A 125 9.54 4.15 -15.58
N ALA A 126 8.93 3.08 -15.07
CA ALA A 126 7.81 3.15 -14.15
C ALA A 126 8.16 3.87 -12.84
N GLN A 127 7.23 4.71 -12.36
CA GLN A 127 7.34 5.43 -11.10
C GLN A 127 6.50 4.74 -10.04
N PHE A 128 7.13 4.36 -8.94
CA PHE A 128 6.50 3.65 -7.82
C PHE A 128 6.26 4.62 -6.66
N TYR A 129 5.02 4.62 -6.14
CA TYR A 129 4.59 5.42 -5.00
C TYR A 129 4.14 4.52 -3.81
N PRO A 130 5.06 3.78 -3.16
CA PRO A 130 4.72 2.90 -2.05
C PRO A 130 4.80 3.60 -0.69
N ASN A 131 3.89 3.22 0.21
CA ASN A 131 3.93 3.57 1.63
C ASN A 131 3.49 2.37 2.49
N CYS A 132 3.90 2.35 3.76
CA CYS A 132 3.48 1.33 4.72
C CYS A 132 2.82 1.93 5.95
N ALA A 133 1.89 1.17 6.54
CA ALA A 133 1.29 1.43 7.84
C ALA A 133 1.51 0.26 8.79
N HIS A 134 1.66 0.55 10.08
CA HIS A 134 1.67 -0.46 11.14
C HIS A 134 0.23 -0.87 11.45
N VAL A 135 -0.08 -2.16 11.33
CA VAL A 135 -1.43 -2.66 11.64
C VAL A 135 -1.37 -3.90 12.52
N GLU A 136 -2.35 -4.03 13.40
CA GLU A 136 -2.65 -5.25 14.13
C GLU A 136 -3.98 -5.78 13.63
N ILE A 137 -3.94 -6.91 12.91
CA ILE A 137 -5.13 -7.59 12.47
C ILE A 137 -5.65 -8.47 13.60
N PHE A 138 -6.92 -8.30 13.93
CA PHE A 138 -7.64 -9.25 14.78
C PHE A 138 -8.71 -9.98 13.96
N ASN A 139 -8.86 -11.27 14.23
CA ASN A 139 -9.80 -12.13 13.54
C ASN A 139 -10.45 -13.09 14.54
N GLU A 140 -11.77 -13.05 14.63
CA GLU A 140 -12.57 -13.88 15.55
C GLU A 140 -13.06 -15.16 14.87
N ARG A 141 -12.78 -15.35 13.57
CA ARG A 141 -13.19 -16.54 12.82
C ARG A 141 -12.32 -17.74 13.19
N THR A 142 -12.94 -18.91 13.27
CA THR A 142 -12.26 -20.18 13.50
C THR A 142 -11.49 -20.69 12.28
N ASN A 143 -11.96 -20.37 11.07
CA ASN A 143 -11.30 -20.72 9.82
C ASN A 143 -10.49 -19.53 9.29
N VAL A 144 -9.23 -19.44 9.72
CA VAL A 144 -8.24 -18.50 9.17
C VAL A 144 -7.52 -19.14 7.98
N GLY A 145 -7.26 -18.35 6.94
CA GLY A 145 -6.58 -18.82 5.74
C GLY A 145 -5.06 -18.84 5.91
N GLN A 146 -4.38 -19.52 4.98
CA GLN A 146 -2.93 -19.46 4.84
C GLN A 146 -2.57 -18.41 3.78
N PRO A 147 -1.84 -17.32 4.11
CA PRO A 147 -1.47 -16.32 3.13
C PRO A 147 -0.57 -16.89 2.02
N GLY A 148 -0.90 -16.56 0.77
CA GLY A 148 -0.13 -16.97 -0.39
C GLY A 148 -0.75 -16.45 -1.70
N PRO A 149 0.00 -16.44 -2.81
CA PRO A 149 1.44 -16.72 -2.90
C PRO A 149 2.28 -15.68 -2.14
N LEU A 150 3.47 -16.11 -1.69
CA LEU A 150 4.41 -15.27 -0.93
C LEU A 150 5.54 -14.79 -1.83
N VAL A 151 5.90 -13.52 -1.71
CA VAL A 151 6.97 -12.89 -2.49
C VAL A 151 7.89 -12.03 -1.61
N LYS A 152 9.06 -11.68 -2.14
CA LYS A 152 9.96 -10.68 -1.55
C LYS A 152 9.78 -9.31 -2.20
N ILE A 153 9.78 -8.27 -1.37
CA ILE A 153 9.82 -6.87 -1.80
C ILE A 153 11.00 -6.22 -1.08
N PRO A 154 12.08 -5.79 -1.77
CA PRO A 154 12.31 -5.89 -3.22
C PRO A 154 12.49 -7.33 -3.70
N GLY A 155 12.23 -7.58 -4.99
CA GLY A 155 12.40 -8.90 -5.62
C GLY A 155 11.28 -9.25 -6.60
N VAL A 156 10.03 -8.92 -6.27
CA VAL A 156 8.85 -9.20 -7.13
C VAL A 156 8.80 -8.36 -8.41
N TYR A 157 9.51 -7.23 -8.45
CA TYR A 157 9.54 -6.33 -9.60
C TYR A 157 10.92 -6.36 -10.26
N VAL A 158 10.95 -6.63 -11.57
CA VAL A 158 12.14 -6.69 -12.41
C VAL A 158 12.01 -5.67 -13.55
N TRP A 159 13.13 -5.03 -13.92
CA TRP A 159 13.15 -4.10 -15.04
C TRP A 159 12.75 -4.79 -16.35
N GLY A 160 11.87 -4.16 -17.13
CA GLY A 160 11.39 -4.71 -18.40
C GLY A 160 10.32 -5.81 -18.28
N GLN A 161 9.83 -6.11 -17.08
CA GLN A 161 8.70 -7.02 -16.91
C GLN A 161 7.43 -6.45 -17.57
N PRO A 162 6.57 -7.29 -18.20
CA PRO A 162 5.22 -6.89 -18.55
C PRO A 162 4.44 -6.43 -17.31
N GLY A 163 3.47 -5.53 -17.48
CA GLY A 163 2.59 -5.15 -16.38
C GLY A 163 1.69 -6.32 -15.97
N GLU A 164 1.73 -6.70 -14.69
CA GLU A 164 0.93 -7.77 -14.05
C GLU A 164 0.24 -7.29 -12.78
#